data_AF-A0A1B1B5G8-F1
#
_entry.id   AF-A0A1B1B5G8-F1
#
_cell.length_a   1.000
_cell.length_b   1.000
_cell.length_c   1.000
_cell.angle_alpha   90.00
_cell.angle_beta   90.00
_cell.angle_gamma   90.00
#
_symmetry.space_group_name_H-M   'P 1'
#
loop_
_entity.id
_entity.type
_entity.pdbx_description
1 polymer ?
#
loop_
_entity_poly.entity_id
_entity_poly.type
_entity_poly.pdbx_seq_one_letter_code
_entity_poly.pdbx_strand_id
1 'polypeptide(L)'
;MDRRIFGLENEYGVTCTFRGQRRLSPDEVARYLFRRVVSWGRSSNVFLRNGARLYLDVGSHPEYATPECDNVTELVTHDKAGERILEGLLVDAERRLHEEGIAGDVYLFKNNTDSAGNSYGCHENYLVARHGEFSRLADILIPFLVTRQLLCGAGKVLQTPRGAVYCVSQRAEHIWEGVSSATTRSRPIINTRDEPHADAERYRRLHVIVGDSNMSETTMLLKVGATDLVLRMIEAGTVMRDLTLENPIRAIREVSHDITGRRKVRLASGREASALEVQREYFDKAVDFCDRRGIRTGTVEQVLELWGRTLEAIESEELDRIGTEIDWVMKYKLIERYRAKHNMTMSHPRVAQIDLAYHDIHRRRGLYYLLERKGQAARICNDLKIFEGKSVPPQTTRARLRGDFIRRAQEQRRDFTVDWVHLKLNDQAQRTVLCKDPFRSVDDRVEKLIAGM
;
A
#
# COMPACT_ATOMS: atom_id res chain seq x y z
N MET A 1 -17.31 -9.33 -9.49
CA MET A 1 -16.78 -8.44 -10.55
C MET A 1 -15.47 -9.03 -11.06
N ASP A 2 -15.32 -9.33 -12.35
CA ASP A 2 -14.12 -10.04 -12.85
C ASP A 2 -12.94 -9.11 -13.21
N ARG A 3 -13.22 -7.84 -13.50
CA ARG A 3 -12.24 -6.77 -13.72
C ARG A 3 -12.52 -5.66 -12.72
N ARG A 4 -11.54 -5.33 -11.87
CA ARG A 4 -11.69 -4.38 -10.75
C ARG A 4 -10.67 -3.25 -10.87
N ILE A 5 -11.02 -2.05 -10.43
CA ILE A 5 -10.07 -0.95 -10.27
C ILE A 5 -9.47 -0.97 -8.87
N PHE A 6 -8.16 -0.86 -8.81
CA PHE A 6 -7.34 -0.81 -7.62
C PHE A 6 -6.60 0.53 -7.52
N GLY A 7 -6.28 0.93 -6.29
CA GLY A 7 -5.34 2.02 -6.02
C GLY A 7 -4.66 1.84 -4.67
N LEU A 8 -3.45 2.34 -4.54
CA LEU A 8 -2.71 2.41 -3.27
C LEU A 8 -2.38 3.87 -2.96
N GLU A 9 -2.55 4.25 -1.70
CA GLU A 9 -2.13 5.54 -1.13
C GLU A 9 -1.01 5.24 -0.12
N ASN A 10 0.22 5.63 -0.40
CA ASN A 10 1.34 5.41 0.50
C ASN A 10 1.85 6.73 1.07
N GLU A 11 1.77 6.87 2.39
CA GLU A 11 2.43 7.92 3.15
C GLU A 11 3.86 7.49 3.50
N TYR A 12 4.82 8.40 3.37
CA TYR A 12 6.24 8.13 3.62
C TYR A 12 6.72 8.90 4.85
N GLY A 13 7.36 8.19 5.78
CA GLY A 13 8.09 8.82 6.88
C GLY A 13 9.30 9.59 6.34
N VAL A 14 9.54 10.80 6.82
CA VAL A 14 10.63 11.66 6.36
C VAL A 14 11.49 12.15 7.53
N THR A 15 12.81 12.11 7.36
CA THR A 15 13.75 12.71 8.31
C THR A 15 15.04 13.15 7.63
N CYS A 16 15.71 14.14 8.21
CA CYS A 16 17.05 14.57 7.82
C CYS A 16 17.95 14.54 9.03
N THR A 17 19.07 13.83 8.92
CA THR A 17 20.00 13.62 10.03
C THR A 17 21.42 14.02 9.65
N PHE A 18 22.18 14.52 10.61
CA PHE A 18 23.61 14.77 10.47
C PHE A 18 24.32 14.22 11.72
N ARG A 19 25.28 13.32 11.53
CA ARG A 19 26.03 12.67 12.63
C ARG A 19 25.12 12.05 13.71
N GLY A 20 24.00 11.43 13.29
CA GLY A 20 23.06 10.75 14.17
C GLY A 20 22.08 11.67 14.91
N GLN A 21 22.12 12.99 14.66
CA GLN A 21 21.16 13.95 15.21
C GLN A 21 20.23 14.48 14.13
N ARG A 22 18.97 14.76 14.47
CA ARG A 22 18.03 15.41 13.56
C ARG A 22 18.54 16.80 13.20
N ARG A 23 18.72 17.06 11.90
CA ARG A 23 19.24 18.33 11.39
C ARG A 23 18.13 19.29 11.01
N LEU A 24 17.05 18.78 10.41
CA LEU A 24 15.88 19.54 9.99
C LEU A 24 14.61 18.87 10.52
N SER A 25 13.57 19.66 10.77
CA SER A 25 12.24 19.15 11.05
C SER A 25 11.64 18.45 9.81
N PRO A 26 10.70 17.50 10.00
CA PRO A 26 9.99 16.86 8.87
C PRO A 26 9.39 17.88 7.89
N ASP A 27 8.79 18.96 8.39
CA ASP A 27 8.21 20.04 7.58
C ASP A 27 9.24 20.73 6.69
N GLU A 28 10.43 21.02 7.23
CA GLU A 28 11.51 21.64 6.46
C GLU A 28 11.99 20.70 5.35
N VAL A 29 12.21 19.42 5.68
CA VAL A 29 12.62 18.41 4.68
C VAL A 29 11.56 18.24 3.59
N ALA A 30 10.28 18.19 3.98
CA ALA A 30 9.16 18.12 3.05
C ALA A 30 9.14 19.33 2.09
N ARG A 31 9.45 20.53 2.56
CA ARG A 31 9.59 21.73 1.70
C ARG A 31 10.73 21.60 0.70
N TYR A 32 11.89 21.04 1.10
CA TYR A 32 12.99 20.79 0.16
C TYR A 32 12.60 19.76 -0.90
N LEU A 33 11.97 18.65 -0.50
CA LEU A 33 11.48 17.60 -1.40
C LEU A 33 10.47 18.16 -2.42
N PHE A 34 9.50 18.95 -1.96
CA PHE A 34 8.40 19.44 -2.78
C PHE A 34 8.72 20.74 -3.53
N ARG A 35 9.88 21.39 -3.32
CA ARG A 35 10.25 22.60 -4.07
C ARG A 35 10.20 22.36 -5.59
N ARG A 36 10.61 21.17 -6.05
CA ARG A 36 10.48 20.77 -7.47
C ARG A 36 9.02 20.52 -7.88
N VAL A 37 8.23 19.89 -7.01
CA VAL A 37 6.81 19.59 -7.25
C VAL A 37 5.99 20.87 -7.38
N VAL A 38 6.23 21.85 -6.51
CA VAL A 38 5.62 23.19 -6.60
C VAL A 38 5.98 23.87 -7.91
N SER A 39 7.21 23.71 -8.42
CA SER A 39 7.56 24.23 -9.76
C SER A 39 6.80 23.56 -10.91
N TRP A 40 6.31 22.32 -10.73
CA TRP A 40 5.54 21.61 -11.74
C TRP A 40 4.07 22.01 -11.81
N GLY A 41 3.45 22.29 -10.65
CA GLY A 41 1.99 22.49 -10.56
C GLY A 41 1.55 23.70 -9.73
N ARG A 42 2.47 24.56 -9.29
CA ARG A 42 2.24 25.71 -8.39
C ARG A 42 1.58 25.34 -7.05
N SER A 43 1.58 24.05 -6.71
CA SER A 43 0.90 23.46 -5.55
C SER A 43 1.76 22.33 -4.99
N SER A 44 1.65 22.08 -3.69
CA SER A 44 2.21 20.89 -3.04
C SER A 44 1.38 19.63 -3.31
N ASN A 45 0.25 19.74 -4.02
CA ASN A 45 -0.63 18.65 -4.42
C ASN A 45 -0.80 18.69 -5.94
N VAL A 46 -0.26 17.68 -6.62
CA VAL A 46 -0.23 17.61 -8.09
C VAL A 46 -0.62 16.24 -8.61
N PHE A 47 -1.23 16.21 -9.78
CA PHE A 47 -1.33 15.01 -10.61
C PHE A 47 -0.14 14.94 -11.57
N LEU A 48 0.45 13.75 -11.70
CA LEU A 48 1.64 13.48 -12.49
C LEU A 48 1.26 12.94 -13.89
N ARG A 49 2.22 12.94 -14.82
CA ARG A 49 2.04 12.42 -16.18
C ARG A 49 1.66 10.93 -16.23
N ASN A 50 2.09 10.16 -15.24
CA ASN A 50 1.69 8.76 -15.09
C ASN A 50 0.30 8.58 -14.47
N GLY A 51 -0.48 9.65 -14.30
CA GLY A 51 -1.84 9.62 -13.76
C GLY A 51 -1.92 9.53 -12.24
N ALA A 52 -0.80 9.36 -11.55
CA ALA A 52 -0.71 9.33 -10.09
C ALA A 52 -0.96 10.71 -9.47
N ARG A 53 -1.24 10.73 -8.17
CA ARG A 53 -1.28 11.96 -7.38
C ARG A 53 -0.13 11.96 -6.37
N LEU A 54 0.58 13.07 -6.27
CA LEU A 54 1.66 13.28 -5.31
C LEU A 54 1.37 14.54 -4.50
N TYR A 55 1.31 14.40 -3.18
CA TYR A 55 0.99 15.53 -2.30
C TYR A 55 1.65 15.44 -0.93
N LEU A 56 1.54 16.52 -0.15
CA LEU A 56 1.85 16.51 1.28
C LEU A 56 0.55 16.31 2.06
N ASP A 57 0.47 15.24 2.83
CA ASP A 57 -0.68 14.95 3.69
C ASP A 57 -0.49 15.54 5.11
N VAL A 58 -1.43 15.24 6.01
CA VAL A 58 -1.42 15.69 7.40
C VAL A 58 -0.12 15.25 8.08
N GLY A 59 0.54 16.19 8.77
CA GLY A 59 1.84 15.94 9.40
C GLY A 59 3.04 16.04 8.45
N SER A 60 2.83 16.60 7.24
CA SER A 60 3.88 16.85 6.23
C SER A 60 4.54 15.59 5.68
N HIS A 61 3.84 14.45 5.74
CA HIS A 61 4.28 13.23 5.07
C HIS A 61 4.08 13.37 3.56
N PRO A 62 5.12 13.13 2.75
CA PRO A 62 4.94 12.88 1.33
C PRO A 62 4.00 11.71 1.12
N GLU A 63 2.95 11.89 0.32
CA GLU A 63 2.02 10.84 -0.03
C GLU A 63 1.96 10.65 -1.54
N TYR A 64 2.11 9.40 -1.98
CA TYR A 64 1.95 8.98 -3.36
C TYR A 64 0.73 8.06 -3.48
N ALA A 65 -0.28 8.53 -4.22
CA ALA A 65 -1.42 7.72 -4.61
C ALA A 65 -1.24 7.24 -6.06
N THR A 66 -1.25 5.92 -6.25
CA THR A 66 -1.08 5.30 -7.57
C THR A 66 -2.15 5.78 -8.56
N PRO A 67 -1.88 5.76 -9.87
CA PRO A 67 -2.97 5.81 -10.84
C PRO A 67 -3.91 4.61 -10.63
N GLU A 68 -5.14 4.72 -11.15
CA GLU A 68 -6.07 3.61 -11.19
C GLU A 68 -5.50 2.49 -12.06
N CYS A 69 -5.34 1.30 -11.48
CA CYS A 69 -4.87 0.11 -12.18
C CYS A 69 -5.99 -0.94 -12.17
N ASP A 70 -6.09 -1.78 -13.20
CA ASP A 70 -7.03 -2.90 -13.25
C ASP A 70 -6.36 -4.28 -13.28
N ASN A 71 -5.04 -4.27 -13.12
CA ASN A 71 -4.19 -5.44 -12.98
C ASN A 71 -3.30 -5.29 -11.74
N VAL A 72 -3.18 -6.35 -10.94
CA VAL A 72 -2.43 -6.29 -9.66
C VAL A 72 -0.93 -6.10 -9.90
N THR A 73 -0.34 -6.76 -10.89
CA THR A 73 1.08 -6.58 -11.24
C THR A 73 1.36 -5.15 -11.72
N GLU A 74 0.45 -4.57 -12.51
CA GLU A 74 0.54 -3.16 -12.93
C GLU A 74 0.43 -2.20 -11.73
N LEU A 75 -0.47 -2.47 -10.78
CA LEU A 75 -0.57 -1.70 -9.53
C LEU A 75 0.75 -1.73 -8.74
N VAL A 76 1.34 -2.92 -8.55
CA VAL A 76 2.63 -3.06 -7.85
C VAL A 76 3.75 -2.32 -8.61
N THR A 77 3.74 -2.40 -9.96
CA THR A 77 4.70 -1.66 -10.79
C THR A 77 4.58 -0.15 -10.58
N HIS A 78 3.36 0.38 -10.52
CA HIS A 78 3.12 1.81 -10.32
C HIS A 78 3.41 2.28 -8.89
N ASP A 79 3.15 1.45 -7.89
CA ASP A 79 3.59 1.69 -6.51
C ASP A 79 5.13 1.79 -6.44
N LYS A 80 5.85 0.86 -7.08
CA LYS A 80 7.32 0.93 -7.20
C LYS A 80 7.79 2.14 -7.99
N ALA A 81 7.08 2.55 -9.03
CA ALA A 81 7.37 3.78 -9.76
C ALA A 81 7.25 5.02 -8.84
N GLY A 82 6.28 5.04 -7.94
CA GLY A 82 6.14 6.05 -6.88
C GLY A 82 7.38 6.15 -6.00
N GLU A 83 7.90 5.01 -5.52
CA GLU A 83 9.16 4.99 -4.76
C GLU A 83 10.34 5.55 -5.57
N ARG A 84 10.40 5.27 -6.89
CA ARG A 84 11.46 5.82 -7.76
C ARG A 84 11.31 7.32 -8.02
N ILE A 85 10.09 7.85 -8.03
CA ILE A 85 9.84 9.29 -8.12
C ILE A 85 10.32 9.98 -6.84
N LEU A 86 9.93 9.44 -5.68
CA LEU A 86 10.32 9.97 -4.37
C LEU A 86 11.83 9.87 -4.11
N GLU A 87 12.49 8.78 -4.52
CA GLU A 87 13.96 8.67 -4.49
C GLU A 87 14.61 9.78 -5.30
N GLY A 88 14.06 10.12 -6.48
CA GLY A 88 14.56 11.24 -7.29
C GLY A 88 14.42 12.59 -6.61
N LEU A 89 13.29 12.84 -5.92
CA LEU A 89 13.07 14.05 -5.14
C LEU A 89 14.02 14.13 -3.93
N LEU A 90 14.28 13.01 -3.27
CA LEU A 90 15.24 12.90 -2.17
C LEU A 90 16.64 13.31 -2.63
N VAL A 91 17.14 12.73 -3.72
CA VAL A 91 18.48 13.05 -4.25
C VAL A 91 18.58 14.52 -4.66
N ASP A 92 17.53 15.08 -5.27
CA ASP A 92 17.49 16.51 -5.60
C ASP A 92 17.46 17.41 -4.35
N ALA A 93 16.79 16.99 -3.28
CA ALA A 93 16.74 17.72 -2.02
C ALA A 93 18.11 17.71 -1.31
N GLU A 94 18.78 16.56 -1.25
CA GLU A 94 20.14 16.45 -0.68
C GLU A 94 21.14 17.32 -1.44
N ARG A 95 21.08 17.34 -2.78
CA ARG A 95 21.94 18.22 -3.59
C ARG A 95 21.74 19.70 -3.22
N ARG A 96 20.49 20.15 -3.08
CA ARG A 96 20.18 21.54 -2.70
C ARG A 96 20.62 21.88 -1.29
N LEU A 97 20.39 20.98 -0.34
CA LEU A 97 20.87 21.16 1.03
C LEU A 97 22.38 21.37 1.04
N HIS A 98 23.11 20.56 0.26
CA HIS A 98 24.56 20.70 0.13
C HIS A 98 24.98 22.02 -0.52
N GLU A 99 24.31 22.45 -1.61
CA GLU A 99 24.53 23.73 -2.28
C GLU A 99 24.28 24.93 -1.34
N GLU A 100 23.31 24.81 -0.42
CA GLU A 100 23.00 25.81 0.61
C GLU A 100 23.90 25.69 1.86
N GLY A 101 24.93 24.82 1.85
CA GLY A 101 25.88 24.64 2.95
C GLY A 101 25.34 23.83 4.14
N ILE A 102 24.20 23.16 3.97
CA ILE A 102 23.56 22.33 5.00
C ILE A 102 23.97 20.88 4.79
N ALA A 103 24.86 20.38 5.64
CA ALA A 103 25.20 18.96 5.67
C ALA A 103 24.08 18.15 6.36
N GLY A 104 23.56 17.14 5.68
CA GLY A 104 22.57 16.21 6.21
C GLY A 104 22.16 15.15 5.19
N ASP A 105 21.87 13.96 5.68
CA ASP A 105 21.35 12.84 4.90
C ASP A 105 19.83 12.78 5.05
N VAL A 106 19.12 12.70 3.93
CA VAL A 106 17.65 12.58 3.90
C VAL A 106 17.26 11.11 3.81
N TYR A 107 16.22 10.75 4.57
CA TYR A 107 15.65 9.41 4.57
C TYR A 107 14.16 9.50 4.31
N LEU A 108 13.69 8.60 3.45
CA LEU A 108 12.28 8.36 3.18
C LEU A 108 11.98 6.89 3.49
N PHE A 109 11.04 6.66 4.39
CA PHE A 109 10.68 5.33 4.85
C PHE A 109 9.27 4.97 4.38
N LYS A 110 9.16 3.84 3.68
CA LYS A 110 7.87 3.24 3.35
C LYS A 110 7.47 2.24 4.44
N ASN A 111 7.04 2.78 5.57
CA ASN A 111 6.60 2.05 6.76
C ASN A 111 5.35 2.71 7.35
N ASN A 112 4.98 2.39 8.59
CA ASN A 112 3.73 2.88 9.19
C ASN A 112 3.87 3.58 10.54
N THR A 113 5.08 3.65 11.10
CA THR A 113 5.33 4.20 12.43
C THR A 113 6.65 4.95 12.50
N ASP A 114 6.68 6.11 13.13
CA ASP A 114 7.95 6.76 13.49
C ASP A 114 8.45 6.32 14.89
N SER A 115 9.61 6.84 15.30
CA SER A 115 10.18 6.59 16.61
C SER A 115 9.45 7.29 17.76
N ALA A 116 8.57 8.26 17.46
CA ALA A 116 7.74 8.95 18.45
C ALA A 116 6.40 8.25 18.67
N GLY A 117 6.13 7.15 17.96
CA GLY A 117 4.88 6.40 18.05
C GLY A 117 3.75 6.98 17.21
N ASN A 118 4.01 8.00 16.39
CA ASN A 118 3.05 8.43 15.39
C ASN A 118 2.94 7.37 14.31
N SER A 119 1.75 7.22 13.73
CA SER A 119 1.54 6.26 12.66
C SER A 119 0.85 6.90 11.46
N TYR A 120 1.35 6.50 10.28
CA TYR A 120 0.91 6.86 8.94
C TYR A 120 0.62 5.59 8.12
N GLY A 121 -0.09 5.74 7.01
CA GLY A 121 -0.80 4.63 6.35
C GLY A 121 -0.27 4.20 4.98
N CYS A 122 -0.49 2.92 4.68
CA CYS A 122 -0.73 2.46 3.32
C CYS A 122 -2.24 2.17 3.22
N HIS A 123 -2.97 2.95 2.43
CA HIS A 123 -4.38 2.68 2.20
C HIS A 123 -4.59 1.96 0.87
N GLU A 124 -5.49 0.98 0.88
CA GLU A 124 -5.88 0.22 -0.28
C GLU A 124 -7.27 0.65 -0.73
N ASN A 125 -7.44 0.83 -2.03
CA ASN A 125 -8.68 1.24 -2.64
C ASN A 125 -9.15 0.17 -3.63
N TYR A 126 -10.37 -0.31 -3.42
CA TYR A 126 -10.99 -1.31 -4.29
C TYR A 126 -12.32 -0.76 -4.80
N LEU A 127 -12.50 -0.70 -6.12
CA LEU A 127 -13.81 -0.43 -6.69
C LEU A 127 -14.71 -1.64 -6.44
N VAL A 128 -15.83 -1.45 -5.76
CA VAL A 128 -16.81 -2.53 -5.52
C VAL A 128 -18.16 -2.13 -6.13
N ALA A 129 -18.96 -3.14 -6.49
CA ALA A 129 -20.32 -2.88 -6.95
C ALA A 129 -21.14 -2.23 -5.82
N ARG A 130 -22.02 -1.29 -6.17
CA ARG A 130 -22.90 -0.65 -5.18
C ARG A 130 -24.08 -1.54 -4.76
N HIS A 131 -24.37 -2.58 -5.52
CA HIS A 131 -25.44 -3.53 -5.22
C HIS A 131 -25.10 -4.40 -4.00
N GLY A 132 -26.12 -4.69 -3.17
CA GLY A 132 -25.99 -5.46 -1.93
C GLY A 132 -25.82 -4.60 -0.67
N GLU A 133 -25.88 -5.26 0.48
CA GLU A 133 -25.72 -4.61 1.78
C GLU A 133 -24.23 -4.49 2.15
N PHE A 134 -23.79 -3.25 2.42
CA PHE A 134 -22.39 -3.00 2.80
C PHE A 134 -22.02 -3.66 4.13
N SER A 135 -22.96 -3.79 5.06
CA SER A 135 -22.79 -4.52 6.33
C SER A 135 -22.33 -5.94 6.08
N ARG A 136 -23.02 -6.68 5.20
CA ARG A 136 -22.65 -8.06 4.83
C ARG A 136 -21.24 -8.14 4.25
N LEU A 137 -20.84 -7.18 3.42
CA LEU A 137 -19.46 -7.11 2.91
C LEU A 137 -18.47 -6.94 4.06
N ALA A 138 -18.74 -6.02 4.99
CA ALA A 138 -17.87 -5.76 6.13
C ALA A 138 -17.78 -6.98 7.07
N ASP A 139 -18.89 -7.65 7.37
CA ASP A 139 -18.94 -8.81 8.27
C ASP A 139 -18.09 -9.98 7.76
N ILE A 140 -18.10 -10.21 6.44
CA ILE A 140 -17.25 -11.23 5.81
C ILE A 140 -15.80 -10.71 5.68
N LEU A 141 -15.59 -9.45 5.33
CA LEU A 141 -14.25 -8.96 5.01
C LEU A 141 -13.38 -8.71 6.25
N ILE A 142 -13.96 -8.28 7.38
CA ILE A 142 -13.20 -7.91 8.58
C ILE A 142 -12.39 -9.09 9.15
N PRO A 143 -12.94 -10.30 9.34
CA PRO A 143 -12.16 -11.45 9.84
C PRO A 143 -10.97 -11.78 8.94
N PHE A 144 -11.17 -11.71 7.62
CA PHE A 144 -10.08 -11.86 6.65
C PHE A 144 -9.03 -10.77 6.84
N LEU A 145 -9.41 -9.49 6.83
CA LEU A 145 -8.47 -8.38 6.95
C LEU A 145 -7.67 -8.38 8.26
N VAL A 146 -8.31 -8.75 9.38
CA VAL A 146 -7.65 -8.88 10.70
C VAL A 146 -6.57 -9.95 10.68
N THR A 147 -6.80 -11.06 9.97
CA THR A 147 -5.89 -12.22 9.96
C THR A 147 -4.93 -12.21 8.77
N ARG A 148 -5.21 -11.44 7.71
CA ARG A 148 -4.38 -11.28 6.51
C ARG A 148 -3.00 -10.71 6.82
N GLN A 149 -2.79 -10.08 8.00
CA GLN A 149 -1.47 -9.66 8.44
C GLN A 149 -0.45 -10.82 8.48
N LEU A 150 -0.87 -12.07 8.74
CA LEU A 150 0.02 -13.24 8.60
C LEU A 150 0.58 -13.38 7.18
N LEU A 151 -0.23 -13.06 6.18
CA LEU A 151 0.15 -13.11 4.78
C LEU A 151 0.98 -11.91 4.36
N CYS A 152 0.63 -10.70 4.83
CA CYS A 152 1.12 -9.46 4.23
C CYS A 152 1.64 -8.40 5.21
N GLY A 153 1.90 -8.78 6.46
CA GLY A 153 2.51 -7.90 7.45
C GLY A 153 3.92 -7.48 7.03
N ALA A 154 4.33 -6.28 7.44
CA ALA A 154 5.67 -5.77 7.16
C ALA A 154 6.64 -5.98 8.35
N GLY A 155 6.14 -6.49 9.48
CA GLY A 155 6.90 -6.77 10.68
C GLY A 155 7.22 -5.52 11.49
N LYS A 156 7.30 -5.65 12.81
CA LYS A 156 7.69 -4.57 13.72
C LYS A 156 8.47 -5.09 14.91
N VAL A 157 9.53 -4.38 15.30
CA VAL A 157 10.12 -4.54 16.64
C VAL A 157 9.38 -3.59 17.58
N LEU A 158 8.45 -4.13 18.35
CA LEU A 158 7.60 -3.37 19.27
C LEU A 158 8.23 -3.34 20.66
N GLN A 159 8.38 -2.14 21.22
CA GLN A 159 8.79 -1.97 22.62
C GLN A 159 7.58 -2.15 23.53
N THR A 160 7.65 -3.10 24.45
CA THR A 160 6.61 -3.32 25.47
C THR A 160 7.19 -3.11 26.87
N PRO A 161 6.35 -2.93 27.91
CA PRO A 161 6.82 -2.88 29.29
C PRO A 161 7.62 -4.11 29.74
N ARG A 162 7.46 -5.25 29.04
CA ARG A 162 8.16 -6.52 29.34
C ARG A 162 9.41 -6.74 28.48
N GLY A 163 9.78 -5.77 27.63
CA GLY A 163 10.87 -5.86 26.67
C GLY A 163 10.39 -5.78 25.21
N ALA A 164 11.35 -5.78 24.28
CA ALA A 164 11.04 -5.71 22.85
C ALA A 164 10.61 -7.08 22.32
N VAL A 165 9.53 -7.09 21.54
CA VAL A 165 9.00 -8.29 20.85
C VAL A 165 8.91 -8.04 19.35
N TYR A 166 8.97 -9.11 18.57
CA TYR A 166 8.72 -9.02 17.13
C TYR A 166 7.24 -9.28 16.86
N CYS A 167 6.59 -8.37 16.16
CA CYS A 167 5.20 -8.46 15.74
C CYS A 167 5.11 -8.56 14.22
N VAL A 168 4.03 -9.16 13.72
CA VAL A 168 3.77 -9.35 12.29
C VAL A 168 3.37 -8.05 11.60
N SER A 169 2.56 -7.20 12.25
CA SER A 169 2.07 -5.94 11.68
C SER A 169 2.56 -4.71 12.43
N GLN A 170 2.89 -3.65 11.69
CA GLN A 170 3.16 -2.31 12.21
C GLN A 170 1.87 -1.56 12.57
N ARG A 171 0.80 -1.76 11.81
CA ARG A 171 -0.45 -1.03 11.95
C ARG A 171 -1.34 -1.51 13.09
N ALA A 172 -1.26 -2.78 13.48
CA ALA A 172 -2.19 -3.41 14.42
C ALA A 172 -2.39 -2.64 15.75
N GLU A 173 -1.33 -2.05 16.32
CA GLU A 173 -1.44 -1.28 17.57
C GLU A 173 -2.22 0.03 17.43
N HIS A 174 -2.29 0.57 16.21
CA HIS A 174 -2.83 1.88 15.88
C HIS A 174 -4.24 1.85 15.28
N ILE A 175 -4.86 0.67 15.20
CA ILE A 175 -6.25 0.49 14.73
C ILE A 175 -7.20 0.46 15.93
N TRP A 176 -8.26 1.26 15.90
CA TRP A 176 -9.16 1.45 17.05
C TRP A 176 -10.63 1.14 16.79
N GLU A 177 -11.07 1.17 15.53
CA GLU A 177 -12.47 0.89 15.16
C GLU A 177 -12.54 -0.18 14.05
N GLY A 178 -13.66 -0.89 13.98
CA GLY A 178 -13.89 -1.83 12.88
C GLY A 178 -14.25 -1.07 11.60
N VAL A 179 -15.19 -0.14 11.70
CA VAL A 179 -15.78 0.59 10.58
C VAL A 179 -16.02 2.04 11.01
N SER A 180 -15.55 3.01 10.23
CA SER A 180 -15.66 4.45 10.56
C SER A 180 -15.41 5.31 9.33
N SER A 181 -15.74 6.60 9.37
CA SER A 181 -15.43 7.54 8.26
C SER A 181 -14.13 8.32 8.46
N ALA A 182 -13.56 8.34 9.67
CA ALA A 182 -12.35 9.09 9.98
C ALA A 182 -11.08 8.24 9.77
N THR A 183 -10.05 8.80 9.13
CA THR A 183 -8.79 8.10 8.83
C THR A 183 -7.68 8.37 9.87
N THR A 184 -7.75 9.50 10.59
CA THR A 184 -6.66 9.94 11.50
C THR A 184 -6.98 9.75 12.99
N ARG A 185 -8.24 9.98 13.42
CA ARG A 185 -8.66 9.92 14.84
C ARG A 185 -9.04 8.51 15.29
N SER A 186 -9.97 7.85 14.57
CA SER A 186 -10.48 6.53 14.94
C SER A 186 -9.82 5.36 14.20
N ARG A 187 -9.23 5.60 13.02
CA ARG A 187 -8.46 4.61 12.22
C ARG A 187 -9.20 3.25 12.14
N PRO A 188 -10.32 3.17 11.41
CA PRO A 188 -11.09 1.94 11.28
C PRO A 188 -10.34 0.86 10.48
N ILE A 189 -10.81 -0.39 10.48
CA ILE A 189 -10.32 -1.39 9.52
C ILE A 189 -10.80 -1.04 8.10
N ILE A 190 -12.09 -0.70 7.97
CA ILE A 190 -12.75 -0.26 6.74
C ILE A 190 -13.23 1.18 6.89
N ASN A 191 -12.79 2.05 5.99
CA ASN A 191 -13.29 3.42 5.93
C ASN A 191 -14.58 3.50 5.09
N THR A 192 -15.60 4.19 5.61
CA THR A 192 -16.94 4.29 5.00
C THR A 192 -17.18 5.59 4.24
N ARG A 193 -16.16 6.39 3.98
CA ARG A 193 -16.31 7.62 3.19
C ARG A 193 -16.80 7.27 1.78
N ASP A 194 -17.98 7.77 1.43
CA ASP A 194 -18.65 7.44 0.17
C ASP A 194 -18.19 8.38 -0.97
N GLU A 195 -16.91 8.30 -1.30
CA GLU A 195 -16.28 9.02 -2.42
C GLU A 195 -15.82 8.00 -3.47
N PRO A 196 -16.72 7.52 -4.35
CA PRO A 196 -16.41 6.43 -5.28
C PRO A 196 -15.39 6.83 -6.33
N HIS A 197 -15.22 8.14 -6.57
CA HIS A 197 -14.53 8.70 -7.73
C HIS A 197 -14.94 7.99 -9.03
N ALA A 198 -16.20 7.59 -9.13
CA ALA A 198 -16.77 6.89 -10.27
C ALA A 198 -18.26 7.24 -10.34
N ASP A 199 -19.01 6.58 -11.21
CA ASP A 199 -20.47 6.65 -11.17
C ASP A 199 -21.01 6.14 -9.82
N ALA A 200 -21.58 7.06 -9.03
CA ALA A 200 -22.05 6.81 -7.67
C ALA A 200 -23.33 5.97 -7.63
N GLU A 201 -24.03 5.75 -8.74
CA GLU A 201 -25.16 4.83 -8.79
C GLU A 201 -24.68 3.38 -8.93
N ARG A 202 -23.53 3.18 -9.55
CA ARG A 202 -23.02 1.85 -9.93
C ARG A 202 -21.96 1.32 -8.97
N TYR A 203 -21.15 2.21 -8.38
CA TYR A 203 -19.94 1.81 -7.67
C TYR A 203 -19.81 2.44 -6.28
N ARG A 204 -18.97 1.81 -5.46
CA ARG A 204 -18.40 2.35 -4.22
C ARG A 204 -16.88 2.20 -4.28
N ARG A 205 -16.16 3.07 -3.56
CA ARG A 205 -14.74 2.89 -3.27
C ARG A 205 -14.61 2.29 -1.87
N LEU A 206 -14.28 1.01 -1.81
CA LEU A 206 -13.92 0.36 -0.55
C LEU A 206 -12.51 0.80 -0.17
N HIS A 207 -12.40 1.55 0.92
CA HIS A 207 -11.15 2.10 1.41
C HIS A 207 -10.71 1.34 2.65
N VAL A 208 -9.61 0.60 2.54
CA VAL A 208 -9.07 -0.28 3.59
C VAL A 208 -7.78 0.34 4.11
N ILE A 209 -7.68 0.54 5.43
CA ILE A 209 -6.55 1.26 6.04
C ILE A 209 -5.75 0.44 7.07
N VAL A 210 -6.07 -0.85 7.15
CA VAL A 210 -5.48 -1.81 8.09
C VAL A 210 -4.14 -2.38 7.62
N GLY A 211 -3.86 -2.31 6.32
CA GLY A 211 -2.67 -2.90 5.71
C GLY A 211 -1.38 -2.15 6.07
N ASP A 212 -0.30 -2.90 6.23
CA ASP A 212 1.04 -2.32 6.36
C ASP A 212 1.56 -1.82 4.99
N SER A 213 2.49 -0.87 5.04
CA SER A 213 3.28 -0.44 3.89
C SER A 213 4.33 -1.49 3.57
N ASN A 214 4.24 -2.10 2.39
CA ASN A 214 5.08 -3.24 2.01
C ASN A 214 6.24 -2.82 1.11
N MET A 215 7.42 -3.39 1.37
CA MET A 215 8.60 -3.23 0.53
C MET A 215 8.64 -4.30 -0.55
N SER A 216 8.31 -5.54 -0.21
CA SER A 216 8.32 -6.66 -1.13
C SER A 216 7.23 -6.57 -2.20
N GLU A 217 7.64 -6.74 -3.46
CA GLU A 217 6.71 -6.78 -4.61
C GLU A 217 5.73 -7.97 -4.49
N THR A 218 6.21 -9.12 -4.04
CA THR A 218 5.39 -10.33 -3.85
C THR A 218 4.46 -10.20 -2.64
N THR A 219 4.88 -9.51 -1.57
CA THR A 219 3.97 -9.24 -0.45
C THR A 219 2.81 -8.34 -0.88
N MET A 220 3.08 -7.31 -1.69
CA MET A 220 2.03 -6.45 -2.25
C MET A 220 1.10 -7.20 -3.19
N LEU A 221 1.65 -8.08 -4.05
CA LEU A 221 0.86 -8.98 -4.89
C LEU A 221 -0.13 -9.80 -4.07
N LEU A 222 0.36 -10.48 -3.03
CA LEU A 222 -0.48 -11.30 -2.16
C LEU A 222 -1.52 -10.47 -1.42
N LYS A 223 -1.13 -9.31 -0.87
CA LYS A 223 -2.02 -8.39 -0.14
C LYS A 223 -3.24 -8.01 -0.98
N VAL A 224 -3.00 -7.50 -2.19
CA VAL A 224 -4.05 -6.97 -3.06
C VAL A 224 -4.80 -8.12 -3.74
N GLY A 225 -4.07 -9.12 -4.24
CA GLY A 225 -4.63 -10.27 -4.95
C GLY A 225 -5.56 -11.12 -4.08
N ALA A 226 -5.14 -11.49 -2.87
CA ALA A 226 -5.98 -12.28 -1.96
C ALA A 226 -7.27 -11.52 -1.62
N THR A 227 -7.17 -10.21 -1.42
CA THR A 227 -8.33 -9.36 -1.12
C THR A 227 -9.28 -9.26 -2.30
N ASP A 228 -8.75 -9.10 -3.52
CA ASP A 228 -9.57 -9.12 -4.72
C ASP A 228 -10.34 -10.43 -4.86
N LEU A 229 -9.70 -11.57 -4.61
CA LEU A 229 -10.36 -12.88 -4.63
C LEU A 229 -11.48 -12.97 -3.59
N VAL A 230 -11.25 -12.52 -2.36
CA VAL A 230 -12.29 -12.48 -1.32
C VAL A 230 -13.45 -11.56 -1.72
N LEU A 231 -13.16 -10.38 -2.29
CA LEU A 231 -14.20 -9.49 -2.80
C LEU A 231 -15.00 -10.11 -3.95
N ARG A 232 -14.34 -10.83 -4.88
CA ARG A 232 -15.02 -11.57 -5.95
C ARG A 232 -15.93 -12.65 -5.41
N MET A 233 -15.51 -13.38 -4.38
CA MET A 233 -16.33 -14.38 -3.69
C MET A 233 -17.57 -13.77 -3.04
N ILE A 234 -17.39 -12.65 -2.31
CA ILE A 234 -18.51 -11.93 -1.67
C ILE A 234 -19.51 -11.45 -2.72
N GLU A 235 -19.04 -10.80 -3.78
CA GLU A 235 -19.88 -10.28 -4.88
C GLU A 235 -20.59 -11.39 -5.67
N ALA A 236 -19.99 -12.58 -5.73
CA ALA A 236 -20.59 -13.76 -6.35
C ALA A 236 -21.62 -14.47 -5.45
N GLY A 237 -21.77 -14.03 -4.19
CA GLY A 237 -22.64 -14.68 -3.23
C GLY A 237 -22.13 -16.04 -2.74
N THR A 238 -20.82 -16.29 -2.80
CA THR A 238 -20.20 -17.51 -2.27
C THR A 238 -20.58 -17.67 -0.79
N VAL A 239 -21.05 -18.86 -0.41
CA VAL A 239 -21.41 -19.15 0.98
C VAL A 239 -20.13 -19.32 1.80
N MET A 240 -19.91 -18.34 2.69
CA MET A 240 -18.82 -18.29 3.64
C MET A 240 -19.32 -18.71 5.01
N ARG A 241 -18.48 -19.41 5.76
CA ARG A 241 -18.73 -19.66 7.18
C ARG A 241 -18.73 -18.33 7.94
N ASP A 242 -19.61 -18.22 8.94
CA ASP A 242 -19.59 -17.06 9.83
C ASP A 242 -18.36 -17.12 10.74
N LEU A 243 -17.43 -16.20 10.48
CA LEU A 243 -16.19 -16.00 11.22
C LEU A 243 -16.15 -14.62 11.89
N THR A 244 -17.31 -14.01 12.12
CA THR A 244 -17.43 -12.71 12.77
C THR A 244 -16.69 -12.74 14.11
N LEU A 245 -15.76 -11.79 14.30
CA LEU A 245 -14.95 -11.70 15.50
C LEU A 245 -15.76 -11.03 16.61
N GLU A 246 -15.67 -11.54 17.85
CA GLU A 246 -16.32 -10.92 19.02
C GLU A 246 -15.82 -9.49 19.22
N ASN A 247 -14.50 -9.29 19.05
CA ASN A 247 -13.87 -7.98 19.11
C ASN A 247 -12.73 -7.90 18.08
N PRO A 248 -12.96 -7.34 16.88
CA PRO A 248 -11.94 -7.21 15.85
C PRO A 248 -10.69 -6.43 16.28
N ILE A 249 -10.85 -5.47 17.20
CA ILE A 249 -9.82 -4.53 17.65
C ILE A 249 -8.89 -5.16 18.68
N ARG A 250 -9.42 -6.05 19.51
CA ARG A 250 -8.61 -6.93 20.33
C ARG A 250 -7.90 -7.96 19.44
N ALA A 251 -8.67 -8.65 18.59
CA ALA A 251 -8.15 -9.72 17.75
C ALA A 251 -6.97 -9.28 16.87
N ILE A 252 -7.02 -8.10 16.24
CA ILE A 252 -5.93 -7.61 15.38
C ILE A 252 -4.59 -7.46 16.11
N ARG A 253 -4.59 -7.01 17.36
CA ARG A 253 -3.38 -6.93 18.19
C ARG A 253 -2.92 -8.32 18.60
N GLU A 254 -3.85 -9.17 19.02
CA GLU A 254 -3.56 -10.54 19.44
C GLU A 254 -2.92 -11.37 18.32
N VAL A 255 -3.39 -11.20 17.09
CA VAL A 255 -2.81 -11.82 15.90
C VAL A 255 -1.45 -11.23 15.54
N SER A 256 -1.26 -9.91 15.64
CA SER A 256 0.03 -9.28 15.34
C SER A 256 1.16 -9.77 16.25
N HIS A 257 0.86 -10.04 17.52
CA HIS A 257 1.84 -10.48 18.52
C HIS A 257 2.21 -11.95 18.38
N ASP A 258 1.47 -12.73 17.60
CA ASP A 258 1.70 -14.16 17.43
C ASP A 258 2.16 -14.49 16.00
N ILE A 259 3.48 -14.60 15.83
CA ILE A 259 4.10 -14.98 14.55
C ILE A 259 3.76 -16.42 14.13
N THR A 260 3.28 -17.26 15.03
CA THR A 260 2.86 -18.64 14.72
C THR A 260 1.43 -18.70 14.18
N GLY A 261 0.64 -17.66 14.38
CA GLY A 261 -0.78 -17.61 13.97
C GLY A 261 -1.68 -18.64 14.64
N ARG A 262 -1.23 -19.28 15.73
CA ARG A 262 -1.94 -20.37 16.44
C ARG A 262 -2.82 -19.86 17.58
N ARG A 263 -2.55 -18.67 18.09
CA ARG A 263 -3.31 -18.06 19.18
C ARG A 263 -4.78 -17.92 18.77
N LYS A 264 -5.66 -18.44 19.63
CA LYS A 264 -7.10 -18.39 19.43
C LYS A 264 -7.65 -17.00 19.73
N VAL A 265 -8.57 -16.55 18.86
CA VAL A 265 -9.40 -15.37 19.05
C VAL A 265 -10.87 -15.80 19.11
N ARG A 266 -11.68 -15.04 19.84
CA ARG A 266 -13.08 -15.35 20.07
C ARG A 266 -13.96 -14.84 18.94
N LEU A 267 -14.88 -15.69 18.49
CA LEU A 267 -15.89 -15.37 17.49
C LEU A 267 -17.19 -14.91 18.18
N ALA A 268 -18.01 -14.14 17.47
CA ALA A 268 -19.32 -13.70 17.96
C ALA A 268 -20.27 -14.87 18.27
N SER A 269 -20.05 -16.03 17.64
CA SER A 269 -20.76 -17.29 17.93
C SER A 269 -20.38 -17.94 19.27
N GLY A 270 -19.40 -17.40 20.01
CA GLY A 270 -18.84 -17.98 21.23
C GLY A 270 -17.77 -19.05 20.99
N ARG A 271 -17.58 -19.48 19.73
CA ARG A 271 -16.48 -20.36 19.32
C ARG A 271 -15.15 -19.61 19.32
N GLU A 272 -14.06 -20.36 19.23
CA GLU A 272 -12.72 -19.82 19.04
C GLU A 272 -12.11 -20.33 17.74
N ALA A 273 -11.27 -19.51 17.10
CA ALA A 273 -10.49 -19.86 15.92
C ALA A 273 -9.12 -19.17 15.97
N SER A 274 -8.08 -19.81 15.44
CA SER A 274 -6.78 -19.16 15.25
C SER A 274 -6.77 -18.34 13.96
N ALA A 275 -5.82 -17.42 13.83
CA ALA A 275 -5.64 -16.67 12.59
C ALA A 275 -5.30 -17.57 11.39
N LEU A 276 -4.53 -18.64 11.62
CA LEU A 276 -4.28 -19.67 10.61
C LEU A 276 -5.57 -20.37 10.16
N GLU A 277 -6.43 -20.80 11.09
CA GLU A 277 -7.70 -21.47 10.77
C GLU A 277 -8.64 -20.56 9.97
N VAL A 278 -8.74 -19.29 10.37
CA VAL A 278 -9.52 -18.28 9.65
C VAL A 278 -8.98 -18.13 8.22
N GLN A 279 -7.67 -17.94 8.06
CA GLN A 279 -7.07 -17.78 6.73
C GLN A 279 -7.17 -19.03 5.86
N ARG A 280 -7.14 -20.23 6.46
CA ARG A 280 -7.36 -21.49 5.73
C ARG A 280 -8.76 -21.61 5.18
N GLU A 281 -9.79 -21.25 5.94
CA GLU A 281 -11.16 -21.21 5.41
C GLU A 281 -11.27 -20.26 4.20
N TYR A 282 -10.67 -19.07 4.27
CA TYR A 282 -10.67 -18.14 3.13
C TYR A 282 -9.89 -18.68 1.92
N PHE A 283 -8.72 -19.29 2.16
CA PHE A 283 -7.89 -19.86 1.12
C PHE A 283 -8.60 -21.00 0.39
N ASP A 284 -9.15 -21.98 1.13
CA ASP A 284 -9.83 -23.14 0.54
C ASP A 284 -11.04 -22.71 -0.29
N LYS A 285 -11.81 -21.73 0.20
CA LYS A 285 -12.91 -21.12 -0.55
C LYS A 285 -12.43 -20.39 -1.80
N ALA A 286 -11.31 -19.68 -1.72
CA ALA A 286 -10.76 -18.97 -2.87
C ALA A 286 -10.26 -19.94 -3.95
N VAL A 287 -9.63 -21.06 -3.57
CA VAL A 287 -9.21 -22.13 -4.49
C VAL A 287 -10.43 -22.74 -5.19
N ASP A 288 -11.42 -23.22 -4.43
CA ASP A 288 -12.65 -23.82 -4.98
C ASP A 288 -13.41 -22.83 -5.89
N PHE A 289 -13.49 -21.56 -5.49
CA PHE A 289 -14.09 -20.51 -6.30
C PHE A 289 -13.36 -20.31 -7.63
N CYS A 290 -12.03 -20.29 -7.62
CA CYS A 290 -11.23 -20.08 -8.83
C CYS A 290 -11.28 -21.29 -9.75
N ASP A 291 -11.24 -22.50 -9.20
CA ASP A 291 -11.31 -23.76 -9.96
C ASP A 291 -12.67 -23.91 -10.65
N ARG A 292 -13.78 -23.69 -9.93
CA ARG A 292 -15.14 -23.78 -10.51
C ARG A 292 -15.38 -22.76 -11.61
N ARG A 293 -14.75 -21.59 -11.52
CA ARG A 293 -14.88 -20.54 -12.53
C ARG A 293 -13.85 -20.64 -13.66
N GLY A 294 -12.87 -21.55 -13.57
CA GLY A 294 -11.79 -21.66 -14.55
C GLY A 294 -10.91 -20.41 -14.63
N ILE A 295 -10.79 -19.64 -13.55
CA ILE A 295 -10.00 -18.39 -13.51
C ILE A 295 -8.64 -18.55 -12.84
N ARG A 296 -8.29 -19.77 -12.44
CA ARG A 296 -7.01 -20.13 -11.81
C ARG A 296 -5.86 -20.11 -12.83
N THR A 297 -5.49 -18.92 -13.27
CA THR A 297 -4.46 -18.70 -14.29
C THR A 297 -3.69 -17.40 -14.03
N GLY A 298 -2.48 -17.27 -14.60
CA GLY A 298 -1.68 -16.04 -14.55
C GLY A 298 -1.49 -15.53 -13.12
N THR A 299 -1.83 -14.25 -12.90
CA THR A 299 -1.72 -13.59 -11.59
C THR A 299 -2.54 -14.26 -10.50
N VAL A 300 -3.71 -14.85 -10.83
CA VAL A 300 -4.54 -15.55 -9.83
C VAL A 300 -3.83 -16.80 -9.31
N GLU A 301 -3.18 -17.56 -10.20
CA GLU A 301 -2.40 -18.72 -9.78
C GLU A 301 -1.23 -18.32 -8.88
N GLN A 302 -0.51 -17.27 -9.26
CA GLN A 302 0.61 -16.75 -8.45
C GLN A 302 0.16 -16.33 -7.04
N VAL A 303 -1.01 -15.70 -6.93
CA VAL A 303 -1.59 -15.30 -5.64
C VAL A 303 -1.97 -16.52 -4.81
N LEU A 304 -2.68 -17.50 -5.39
CA LEU A 304 -3.10 -18.70 -4.67
C LEU A 304 -1.91 -19.57 -4.25
N GLU A 305 -0.91 -19.74 -5.12
CA GLU A 305 0.32 -20.46 -4.81
C GLU A 305 1.02 -19.83 -3.60
N LEU A 306 1.27 -18.52 -3.65
CA LEU A 306 1.99 -17.82 -2.58
C LEU A 306 1.17 -17.76 -1.28
N TRP A 307 -0.16 -17.61 -1.38
CA TRP A 307 -1.06 -17.68 -0.22
C TRP A 307 -0.98 -19.04 0.46
N GLY A 308 -1.14 -20.12 -0.31
CA GLY A 308 -1.09 -21.49 0.19
C GLY A 308 0.26 -21.80 0.85
N ARG A 309 1.36 -21.50 0.16
CA ARG A 309 2.72 -21.70 0.63
C ARG A 309 3.05 -20.87 1.86
N THR A 310 2.55 -19.65 1.97
CA THR A 310 2.77 -18.81 3.15
C THR A 310 2.09 -19.39 4.38
N LEU A 311 0.83 -19.82 4.23
CA LEU A 311 0.13 -20.46 5.33
C LEU A 311 0.78 -21.80 5.73
N GLU A 312 1.29 -22.58 4.77
CA GLU A 312 2.01 -23.83 5.05
C GLU A 312 3.31 -23.58 5.81
N ALA A 313 4.10 -22.58 5.36
CA ALA A 313 5.38 -22.24 5.98
C ALA A 313 5.21 -21.71 7.42
N ILE A 314 4.12 -20.98 7.69
CA ILE A 314 3.81 -20.54 9.06
C ILE A 314 3.37 -21.73 9.91
N GLU A 315 2.53 -22.63 9.37
CA GLU A 315 2.03 -23.80 10.09
C GLU A 315 3.13 -24.84 10.38
N SER A 316 4.07 -25.07 9.46
CA SER A 316 5.20 -25.97 9.68
C SER A 316 6.39 -25.32 10.39
N GLU A 317 6.32 -24.01 10.66
CA GLU A 317 7.41 -23.17 11.18
C GLU A 317 8.66 -23.11 10.25
N GLU A 318 8.52 -23.55 8.99
CA GLU A 318 9.55 -23.51 7.96
C GLU A 318 9.56 -22.17 7.20
N LEU A 319 9.73 -21.07 7.93
CA LEU A 319 9.67 -19.71 7.38
C LEU A 319 10.68 -19.44 6.24
N ASP A 320 11.71 -20.27 6.11
CA ASP A 320 12.66 -20.19 5.00
C ASP A 320 12.01 -20.33 3.62
N ARG A 321 10.90 -21.07 3.51
CA ARG A 321 10.14 -21.30 2.26
C ARG A 321 9.50 -20.05 1.67
N ILE A 322 9.40 -18.98 2.46
CA ILE A 322 8.82 -17.68 2.09
C ILE A 322 9.74 -16.51 2.44
N GLY A 323 11.00 -16.82 2.77
CA GLY A 323 11.97 -15.85 3.27
C GLY A 323 12.51 -14.88 2.23
N THR A 324 12.04 -14.95 0.98
CA THR A 324 12.33 -13.96 -0.07
C THR A 324 11.10 -13.18 -0.51
N GLU A 325 9.90 -13.57 -0.05
CA GLU A 325 8.63 -13.10 -0.58
C GLU A 325 7.83 -12.26 0.41
N ILE A 326 7.86 -12.60 1.71
CA ILE A 326 6.99 -12.01 2.73
C ILE A 326 7.79 -11.05 3.63
N ASP A 327 7.44 -9.76 3.62
CA ASP A 327 8.21 -8.68 4.28
C ASP A 327 8.54 -8.98 5.75
N TRP A 328 7.54 -9.33 6.56
CA TRP A 328 7.78 -9.62 7.99
C TRP A 328 8.72 -10.81 8.17
N VAL A 329 8.65 -11.83 7.32
CA VAL A 329 9.56 -12.98 7.39
C VAL A 329 10.96 -12.59 6.95
N MET A 330 11.10 -11.88 5.83
CA MET A 330 12.38 -11.37 5.34
C MET A 330 13.09 -10.54 6.41
N LYS A 331 12.35 -9.61 7.02
CA LYS A 331 12.88 -8.73 8.07
C LYS A 331 13.16 -9.50 9.36
N TYR A 332 12.30 -10.42 9.78
CA TYR A 332 12.52 -11.27 10.94
C TYR A 332 13.82 -12.06 10.80
N LYS A 333 14.02 -12.75 9.66
CA LYS A 333 15.25 -13.50 9.36
C LYS A 333 16.49 -12.60 9.35
N LEU A 334 16.39 -11.41 8.77
CA LEU A 334 17.48 -10.43 8.78
C LEU A 334 17.87 -10.03 10.21
N ILE A 335 16.88 -9.73 11.06
CA ILE A 335 17.08 -9.35 12.45
C ILE A 335 17.67 -10.52 13.25
N GLU A 336 17.08 -11.71 13.18
CA GLU A 336 17.53 -12.88 13.93
C GLU A 336 18.95 -13.28 13.54
N ARG A 337 19.28 -13.28 12.24
CA ARG A 337 20.65 -13.55 11.77
C ARG A 337 21.64 -12.53 12.33
N TYR A 338 21.28 -11.24 12.36
CA TYR A 338 22.14 -10.19 12.91
C TYR A 338 22.31 -10.34 14.42
N ARG A 339 21.21 -10.63 15.13
CA ARG A 339 21.20 -10.87 16.58
C ARG A 339 22.07 -12.05 16.97
N ALA A 340 21.93 -13.18 16.29
CA ALA A 340 22.73 -14.38 16.53
C ALA A 340 24.23 -14.11 16.28
N LYS A 341 24.56 -13.45 15.17
CA LYS A 341 25.95 -13.13 14.81
C LYS A 341 26.66 -12.23 15.84
N HIS A 342 25.92 -11.30 16.45
CA HIS A 342 26.47 -10.28 17.33
C HIS A 342 26.07 -10.44 18.81
N ASN A 343 25.44 -11.57 19.16
CA ASN A 343 24.91 -11.86 20.50
C ASN A 343 24.05 -10.72 21.07
N MET A 344 23.08 -10.22 20.29
CA MET A 344 22.21 -9.11 20.66
C MET A 344 20.80 -9.55 21.05
N THR A 345 20.25 -8.94 22.09
CA THR A 345 18.83 -9.08 22.46
C THR A 345 17.93 -8.30 21.49
N MET A 346 16.63 -8.64 21.46
CA MET A 346 15.65 -7.92 20.63
C MET A 346 15.55 -6.43 21.01
N SER A 347 15.75 -6.10 22.29
CA SER A 347 15.69 -4.73 22.81
C SER A 347 16.91 -3.87 22.45
N HIS A 348 17.94 -4.44 21.81
CA HIS A 348 19.15 -3.69 21.49
C HIS A 348 18.84 -2.57 20.47
N PRO A 349 19.31 -1.32 20.65
CA PRO A 349 18.99 -0.20 19.75
C PRO A 349 19.32 -0.45 18.27
N ARG A 350 20.37 -1.23 18.01
CA ARG A 350 20.74 -1.66 16.65
C ARG A 350 19.65 -2.48 15.96
N VAL A 351 18.87 -3.27 16.70
CA VAL A 351 17.75 -4.04 16.14
C VAL A 351 16.62 -3.11 15.71
N ALA A 352 16.28 -2.11 16.51
CA ALA A 352 15.31 -1.07 16.14
C ALA A 352 15.78 -0.26 14.91
N GLN A 353 17.09 -0.01 14.78
CA GLN A 353 17.65 0.63 13.59
C GLN A 353 17.52 -0.26 12.34
N ILE A 354 17.72 -1.58 12.46
CA ILE A 354 17.53 -2.52 11.35
C ILE A 354 16.06 -2.56 10.94
N ASP A 355 15.14 -2.61 11.90
CA ASP A 355 13.68 -2.54 11.65
C ASP A 355 13.32 -1.33 10.80
N LEU A 356 13.81 -0.14 11.16
CA LEU A 356 13.56 1.09 10.41
C LEU A 356 14.27 1.11 9.04
N ALA A 357 15.56 0.75 8.99
CA ALA A 357 16.38 0.80 7.79
C ALA A 357 15.95 -0.21 6.70
N TYR A 358 15.17 -1.24 7.07
CA TYR A 358 14.49 -2.12 6.12
C TYR A 358 13.60 -1.34 5.14
N HIS A 359 12.97 -0.27 5.61
CA HIS A 359 11.97 0.51 4.88
C HIS A 359 12.50 1.72 4.13
N ASP A 360 13.80 1.99 4.21
CA ASP A 360 14.41 3.10 3.46
C ASP A 360 14.32 2.83 1.95
N ILE A 361 13.68 3.75 1.22
CA ILE A 361 13.41 3.56 -0.21
C ILE A 361 14.64 3.79 -1.10
N HIS A 362 15.72 4.35 -0.53
CA HIS A 362 16.94 4.63 -1.25
C HIS A 362 17.66 3.33 -1.62
N ARG A 363 17.77 3.04 -2.92
CA ARG A 363 18.24 1.73 -3.40
C ARG A 363 19.62 1.37 -2.88
N ARG A 364 20.55 2.32 -2.76
CA ARG A 364 21.94 2.02 -2.34
C ARG A 364 22.08 1.77 -0.83
N ARG A 365 21.10 2.16 -0.02
CA ARG A 365 21.22 2.18 1.45
C ARG A 365 20.17 1.31 2.15
N GLY A 366 18.93 1.32 1.69
CA GLY A 366 17.84 0.56 2.29
C GLY A 366 18.09 -0.95 2.31
N LEU A 367 17.76 -1.59 3.45
CA LEU A 367 18.10 -3.00 3.64
C LEU A 367 17.27 -3.93 2.76
N TYR A 368 16.00 -3.61 2.48
CA TYR A 368 15.21 -4.35 1.48
C TYR A 368 15.91 -4.36 0.11
N TYR A 369 16.30 -3.19 -0.39
CA TYR A 369 16.98 -3.05 -1.68
C TYR A 369 18.38 -3.69 -1.70
N LEU A 370 19.03 -3.79 -0.55
CA LEU A 370 20.27 -4.57 -0.41
C LEU A 370 20.02 -6.08 -0.52
N LEU A 371 18.92 -6.60 0.06
CA LEU A 371 18.52 -8.00 -0.07
C LEU A 371 18.13 -8.32 -1.52
N GLU A 372 17.34 -7.45 -2.16
CA GLU A 372 16.94 -7.58 -3.57
C GLU A 372 18.17 -7.71 -4.49
N ARG A 373 19.16 -6.80 -4.36
CA ARG A 373 20.40 -6.86 -5.15
C ARG A 373 21.20 -8.15 -4.96
N LYS A 374 21.03 -8.83 -3.82
CA LYS A 374 21.68 -10.10 -3.52
C LYS A 374 20.86 -11.32 -3.97
N GLY A 375 19.74 -11.11 -4.65
CA GLY A 375 18.80 -12.18 -5.03
C GLY A 375 18.05 -12.76 -3.83
N GLN A 376 17.95 -12.01 -2.72
CA GLN A 376 17.27 -12.44 -1.48
C GLN A 376 15.90 -11.77 -1.31
N ALA A 377 15.38 -11.11 -2.35
CA ALA A 377 14.00 -10.65 -2.44
C ALA A 377 13.46 -11.07 -3.81
N ALA A 378 12.36 -11.81 -3.82
CA ALA A 378 11.67 -12.20 -5.04
C ALA A 378 11.03 -10.99 -5.70
N ARG A 379 10.91 -11.05 -7.03
CA ARG A 379 10.36 -9.96 -7.84
C ARG A 379 9.25 -10.47 -8.74
N ILE A 380 8.28 -9.60 -8.99
CA ILE A 380 7.21 -9.82 -9.97
C ILE A 380 7.16 -8.71 -11.03
N CYS A 381 7.84 -7.59 -10.77
CA CYS A 381 7.95 -6.47 -11.67
C CYS A 381 9.31 -6.47 -12.38
N ASN A 382 9.40 -5.71 -13.46
CA ASN A 382 10.63 -5.47 -14.21
C ASN A 382 11.07 -4.00 -14.02
N ASP A 383 12.36 -3.75 -13.84
CA ASP A 383 12.93 -2.41 -13.71
C ASP A 383 12.60 -1.49 -14.89
N LEU A 384 12.56 -2.03 -16.11
CA LEU A 384 12.15 -1.25 -17.29
C LEU A 384 10.69 -0.77 -17.15
N LYS A 385 9.79 -1.65 -16.70
CA LYS A 385 8.38 -1.32 -16.50
C LYS A 385 8.16 -0.34 -15.34
N ILE A 386 8.92 -0.49 -14.25
CA ILE A 386 8.92 0.46 -13.14
C ILE A 386 9.41 1.84 -13.61
N PHE A 387 10.47 1.88 -14.43
CA PHE A 387 10.99 3.13 -14.99
C PHE A 387 9.98 3.80 -15.93
N GLU A 388 9.37 3.03 -16.83
CA GLU A 388 8.29 3.51 -17.71
C GLU A 388 7.10 4.05 -16.91
N GLY A 389 6.67 3.32 -15.86
CA GLY A 389 5.56 3.68 -14.98
C GLY A 389 5.73 5.00 -14.22
N LYS A 390 6.93 5.59 -14.21
CA LYS A 390 7.16 6.95 -13.70
C LYS A 390 6.54 8.03 -14.57
N SER A 391 6.29 7.75 -15.84
CA SER A 391 5.84 8.74 -16.84
C SER A 391 4.69 8.27 -17.70
N VAL A 392 4.57 6.97 -17.93
CA VAL A 392 3.49 6.35 -18.70
C VAL A 392 2.42 5.84 -17.73
N PRO A 393 1.14 6.27 -17.84
CA PRO A 393 0.06 5.76 -17.00
C PRO A 393 -0.36 4.33 -17.41
N PRO A 394 -1.17 3.65 -16.58
CA PRO A 394 -1.91 2.45 -17.01
C PRO A 394 -2.70 2.72 -18.30
N GLN A 395 -2.59 1.83 -19.28
CA GLN A 395 -3.17 2.04 -20.62
C GLN A 395 -4.61 1.54 -20.74
N THR A 396 -5.07 0.78 -19.75
CA THR A 396 -6.36 0.10 -19.71
C THR A 396 -7.42 0.85 -18.91
N THR A 397 -7.03 1.89 -18.15
CA THR A 397 -7.92 2.65 -17.26
C THR A 397 -8.00 4.12 -17.68
N ARG A 398 -8.85 4.89 -17.00
CA ARG A 398 -8.94 6.35 -17.21
C ARG A 398 -7.66 7.11 -16.87
N ALA A 399 -6.71 6.49 -16.16
CA ALA A 399 -5.42 7.09 -15.88
C ALA A 399 -4.68 7.45 -17.18
N ARG A 400 -4.90 6.70 -18.26
CA ARG A 400 -4.43 7.03 -19.61
C ARG A 400 -4.92 8.41 -20.06
N LEU A 401 -6.24 8.64 -20.01
CA LEU A 401 -6.86 9.91 -20.41
C LEU A 401 -6.27 11.08 -19.62
N ARG A 402 -6.10 10.90 -18.30
CA ARG A 402 -5.50 11.89 -17.41
C ARG A 402 -4.04 12.17 -17.77
N GLY A 403 -3.23 11.13 -17.96
CA GLY A 403 -1.82 11.25 -18.28
C GLY A 403 -1.56 11.91 -19.63
N ASP A 404 -2.33 11.54 -20.66
CA ASP A 404 -2.24 12.14 -22.00
C ASP A 404 -2.64 13.63 -21.98
N PHE A 405 -3.70 13.98 -21.24
CA PHE A 405 -4.11 15.36 -21.03
C PHE A 405 -3.02 16.19 -20.33
N ILE A 406 -2.48 15.71 -19.21
CA ILE A 406 -1.43 16.40 -18.46
C ILE A 406 -0.17 16.57 -19.32
N ARG A 407 0.25 15.52 -20.04
CA ARG A 407 1.41 15.57 -20.93
C ARG A 407 1.25 16.67 -21.98
N ARG A 408 0.13 16.66 -22.72
CA ARG A 408 -0.14 17.65 -23.78
C ARG A 408 -0.21 19.07 -23.22
N ALA A 409 -0.91 19.27 -22.11
CA ALA A 409 -1.08 20.60 -21.52
C ALA A 409 0.28 21.20 -21.09
N GLN A 410 1.17 20.37 -20.51
CA GLN A 410 2.53 20.80 -20.15
C GLN A 410 3.41 21.10 -21.37
N GLU A 411 3.34 20.29 -22.42
CA GLU A 411 4.08 20.53 -23.68
C GLU A 411 3.65 21.84 -24.35
N GLN A 412 2.36 22.19 -24.27
CA GLN A 412 1.81 23.44 -24.80
C GLN A 412 1.84 24.61 -23.80
N ARG A 413 2.36 24.40 -22.58
CA ARG A 413 2.40 25.40 -21.51
C ARG A 413 1.02 26.03 -21.22
N ARG A 414 -0.04 25.21 -21.26
CA ARG A 414 -1.41 25.62 -20.93
C ARG A 414 -1.66 25.45 -19.43
N ASP A 415 -2.43 26.37 -18.86
CA ASP A 415 -2.92 26.24 -17.48
C ASP A 415 -4.10 25.27 -17.44
N PHE A 416 -4.10 24.35 -16.46
CA PHE A 416 -5.11 23.31 -16.34
C PHE A 416 -5.40 22.95 -14.87
N THR A 417 -6.53 22.29 -14.65
CA THR A 417 -6.91 21.71 -13.36
C THR A 417 -7.39 20.28 -13.58
N VAL A 418 -6.90 19.36 -12.77
CA VAL A 418 -7.18 17.93 -12.88
C VAL A 418 -7.50 17.36 -11.50
N ASP A 419 -8.48 16.47 -11.45
CA ASP A 419 -8.68 15.54 -10.35
C ASP A 419 -8.89 14.10 -10.86
N TRP A 420 -9.39 13.20 -10.02
CA TRP A 420 -9.63 11.81 -10.41
C TRP A 420 -10.66 11.66 -11.56
N VAL A 421 -11.64 12.55 -11.65
CA VAL A 421 -12.77 12.49 -12.60
C VAL A 421 -12.91 13.72 -13.50
N HIS A 422 -12.28 14.85 -13.22
CA HIS A 422 -12.36 16.08 -13.99
C HIS A 422 -11.04 16.39 -14.68
N LEU A 423 -11.11 16.70 -15.97
CA LEU A 423 -10.02 17.29 -16.75
C LEU A 423 -10.49 18.66 -17.25
N LYS A 424 -9.83 19.73 -16.81
CA LYS A 424 -10.24 21.11 -17.11
C LYS A 424 -9.08 21.91 -17.69
N LEU A 425 -9.32 22.57 -18.82
CA LEU A 425 -8.46 23.63 -19.35
C LEU A 425 -8.90 24.97 -18.77
N ASN A 426 -7.96 25.73 -18.21
CA ASN A 426 -8.22 27.03 -17.59
C ASN A 426 -8.09 28.17 -18.63
N ASP A 427 -8.70 28.00 -19.80
CA ASP A 427 -8.79 29.02 -20.84
C ASP A 427 -10.04 29.90 -20.68
N GLN A 428 -10.28 30.83 -21.60
CA GLN A 428 -11.48 31.69 -21.55
C GLN A 428 -12.79 30.88 -21.57
N ALA A 429 -12.81 29.71 -22.23
CA ALA A 429 -13.98 28.87 -22.34
C ALA A 429 -14.15 27.88 -21.17
N GLN A 430 -13.14 27.77 -20.28
CA GLN A 430 -13.13 26.90 -19.09
C GLN A 430 -13.56 25.45 -19.39
N ARG A 431 -13.12 24.92 -20.54
CA ARG A 431 -13.56 23.62 -21.08
C ARG A 431 -13.23 22.48 -20.10
N THR A 432 -14.25 21.70 -19.73
CA THR A 432 -14.14 20.62 -18.73
C THR A 432 -14.73 19.31 -19.25
N VAL A 433 -14.06 18.19 -19.02
CA VAL A 433 -14.53 16.84 -19.35
C VAL A 433 -14.56 15.96 -18.09
N LEU A 434 -15.68 15.25 -17.93
CA LEU A 434 -15.96 14.32 -16.83
C LEU A 434 -15.67 12.86 -17.24
N CYS A 435 -14.71 12.23 -16.58
CA CYS A 435 -14.24 10.86 -16.75
C CYS A 435 -14.72 9.95 -15.60
N LYS A 436 -16.05 9.78 -15.49
CA LYS A 436 -16.69 9.01 -14.40
C LYS A 436 -16.53 7.49 -14.52
N ASP A 437 -16.27 6.96 -15.71
CA ASP A 437 -16.00 5.54 -15.91
C ASP A 437 -14.50 5.26 -15.74
N PRO A 438 -14.07 4.59 -14.65
CA PRO A 438 -12.66 4.34 -14.41
C PRO A 438 -12.05 3.29 -15.36
N PHE A 439 -12.89 2.49 -16.04
CA PHE A 439 -12.44 1.47 -17.00
C PHE A 439 -12.23 2.02 -18.42
N ARG A 440 -12.68 3.25 -18.70
CA ARG A 440 -12.59 3.86 -20.02
C ARG A 440 -11.23 4.51 -20.22
N SER A 441 -10.44 4.00 -21.16
CA SER A 441 -9.11 4.54 -21.50
C SER A 441 -9.06 5.34 -22.81
N VAL A 442 -10.19 5.44 -23.53
CA VAL A 442 -10.35 6.22 -24.78
C VAL A 442 -11.66 7.02 -24.69
N ASP A 443 -11.62 8.33 -24.92
CA ASP A 443 -12.80 9.22 -24.87
C ASP A 443 -12.65 10.40 -25.84
N ASP A 444 -13.48 10.44 -26.88
CA ASP A 444 -13.49 11.47 -27.92
C ASP A 444 -13.58 12.89 -27.36
N ARG A 445 -14.23 13.08 -26.20
CA ARG A 445 -14.34 14.40 -25.57
C ARG A 445 -12.99 14.85 -25.03
N VAL A 446 -12.20 13.93 -24.48
CA VAL A 446 -10.83 14.19 -24.02
C VAL A 446 -9.91 14.41 -25.22
N GLU A 447 -10.04 13.62 -26.29
CA GLU A 447 -9.26 13.80 -27.51
C GLU A 447 -9.50 15.17 -28.15
N LYS A 448 -10.77 15.60 -28.27
CA LYS A 448 -11.13 16.96 -28.72
C LYS A 448 -10.56 18.05 -27.82
N LEU A 449 -10.58 17.83 -26.50
CA LEU A 449 -10.01 18.77 -25.53
C LEU A 449 -8.48 18.91 -25.71
N ILE A 450 -7.78 17.80 -25.93
CA ILE A 450 -6.33 17.73 -26.19
C ILE A 450 -5.97 18.36 -27.54
N ALA A 451 -6.75 18.09 -28.58
CA ALA A 451 -6.56 18.65 -29.92
C ALA A 451 -6.78 20.18 -29.94
N GLY A 452 -7.61 20.70 -29.04
CA GLY A 452 -7.90 22.12 -28.90
C GLY A 452 -6.94 22.92 -28.00
N MET A 453 -5.81 22.33 -27.55
CA MET A 453 -4.73 22.98 -26.81
C MET A 453 -3.65 23.51 -27.73
#